data_AF-A0A2N5YU89-F1
#
_entry.id   AF-A0A2N5YU89-F1
#
_cell.length_a   1.000
_cell.length_b   1.000
_cell.length_c   1.000
_cell.angle_alpha   90.00
_cell.angle_beta   90.00
_cell.angle_gamma   90.00
#
_symmetry.space_group_name_H-M   'P 1'
#
loop_
_entity.id
_entity.type
_entity.pdbx_description
1 polymer ?
#
loop_
_entity_poly.entity_id
_entity_poly.type
_entity_poly.pdbx_seq_one_letter_code
_entity_poly.pdbx_strand_id
1 'polypeptide(L)'
;MFFDFKLQTIDKIKITCSDHFLEEKRYVFDVLFNELLEIEYNLELSNIHEYVVSFRSKKIIIKDSFFSALDANEKYFNSSENIPQEVKRISIEEFNIINLPVLFGDDGYSKSEDKYVLGVDIIASAFYMLSRWE
;
A
#
# COMPACT_ATOMS: atom_id res chain seq x y z
N MET A 1 27.33 0.31 39.20
CA MET A 1 26.94 1.28 38.16
C MET A 1 26.92 0.51 36.84
N PHE A 2 25.81 -0.15 36.54
CA PHE A 2 25.59 -0.82 35.25
C PHE A 2 24.50 -0.02 34.56
N PHE A 3 24.85 0.66 33.48
CA PHE A 3 23.89 1.32 32.61
C PHE A 3 23.14 0.24 31.86
N ASP A 4 21.91 -0.02 32.29
CA ASP A 4 20.94 -0.81 31.55
C ASP A 4 20.46 0.06 30.38
N PHE A 5 21.21 0.02 29.27
CA PHE A 5 20.73 0.50 27.99
C PHE A 5 19.58 -0.42 27.57
N LYS A 6 18.36 -0.12 28.03
CA LYS A 6 17.16 -0.52 27.31
C LYS A 6 17.38 -0.08 25.87
N LEU A 7 17.63 -1.05 24.98
CA LEU A 7 17.45 -0.88 23.55
C LEU A 7 16.09 -0.19 23.39
N GLN A 8 16.12 1.10 23.11
CA GLN A 8 14.94 1.80 22.62
C GLN A 8 14.60 1.05 21.34
N THR A 9 13.52 0.29 21.36
CA THR A 9 12.91 -0.21 20.13
C THR A 9 12.66 1.04 19.30
N ILE A 10 13.46 1.24 18.25
CA ILE A 10 13.17 2.27 17.27
C ILE A 10 11.80 1.89 16.72
N ASP A 11 10.80 2.74 16.90
CA ASP A 11 9.48 2.53 16.33
C ASP A 11 9.69 2.43 14.81
N LYS A 12 9.52 1.23 14.24
CA LYS A 12 9.61 1.01 12.79
C LYS A 12 8.22 1.09 12.19
N ILE A 13 8.14 1.51 10.92
CA ILE A 13 6.90 1.36 10.17
C ILE A 13 6.59 -0.13 10.06
N LYS A 14 5.32 -0.48 10.29
CA LYS A 14 4.82 -1.82 10.03
C LYS A 14 3.88 -1.79 8.86
N ILE A 15 4.05 -2.70 7.91
CA ILE A 15 3.11 -2.96 6.83
C ILE A 15 2.48 -4.33 7.08
N THR A 16 1.15 -4.39 7.11
CA THR A 16 0.40 -5.67 7.15
C THR A 16 -0.36 -5.85 5.84
N CYS A 17 -0.29 -7.03 5.22
CA CYS A 17 -1.05 -7.39 4.02
C CYS A 17 -1.28 -8.91 3.95
N SER A 18 -2.08 -9.37 2.97
CA SER A 18 -2.16 -10.79 2.62
C SER A 18 -0.88 -11.28 1.92
N ASP A 19 -0.69 -12.60 1.92
CA ASP A 19 0.38 -13.31 1.21
C ASP A 19 0.11 -13.52 -0.28
N HIS A 20 -1.07 -13.11 -0.75
CA HIS A 20 -1.49 -13.23 -2.13
C HIS A 20 -0.75 -12.20 -3.01
N PHE A 21 -0.02 -12.66 -4.02
CA PHE A 21 0.94 -11.85 -4.81
C PHE A 21 1.98 -11.13 -3.94
N LEU A 22 2.53 -11.85 -2.95
CA LEU A 22 3.45 -11.30 -1.96
C LEU A 22 4.73 -10.72 -2.59
N GLU A 23 5.28 -11.36 -3.61
CA GLU A 23 6.54 -10.91 -4.22
C GLU A 23 6.36 -9.60 -4.98
N GLU A 24 5.24 -9.45 -5.69
CA GLU A 24 4.84 -8.21 -6.35
C GLU A 24 4.59 -7.08 -5.34
N LYS A 25 3.85 -7.38 -4.26
CA LYS A 25 3.60 -6.43 -3.17
C LYS A 25 4.89 -6.01 -2.49
N ARG A 26 5.78 -6.96 -2.19
CA ARG A 26 7.09 -6.72 -1.56
C ARG A 26 7.96 -5.84 -2.43
N TYR A 27 8.03 -6.09 -3.74
CA TYR A 27 8.76 -5.24 -4.67
C TYR A 27 8.28 -3.79 -4.60
N VAL A 28 6.97 -3.55 -4.60
CA VAL A 28 6.41 -2.19 -4.47
C VAL A 28 6.77 -1.59 -3.11
N PHE A 29 6.63 -2.32 -2.02
CA PHE A 29 6.98 -1.82 -0.69
C PHE A 29 8.47 -1.46 -0.59
N ASP A 30 9.36 -2.28 -1.15
CA ASP A 30 10.79 -2.02 -1.14
C ASP A 30 11.13 -0.75 -1.93
N VAL A 31 10.56 -0.57 -3.13
CA VAL A 31 10.76 0.67 -3.90
C VAL A 31 10.19 1.88 -3.16
N LEU A 32 8.96 1.81 -2.67
CA LEU A 32 8.31 2.96 -2.03
C LEU A 32 8.98 3.34 -0.69
N PHE A 33 9.18 2.36 0.19
CA PHE A 33 9.66 2.64 1.55
C PHE A 33 11.18 2.70 1.62
N ASN A 34 11.89 1.74 1.02
CA ASN A 34 13.35 1.68 1.14
C ASN A 34 14.05 2.61 0.14
N GLU A 35 13.68 2.58 -1.14
CA GLU A 35 14.39 3.35 -2.17
C GLU A 35 13.96 4.82 -2.25
N LEU A 36 12.65 5.10 -2.25
CA LEU A 36 12.15 6.46 -2.45
C LEU A 36 12.05 7.26 -1.16
N LEU A 37 11.65 6.61 -0.06
CA LEU A 37 11.45 7.28 1.24
C LEU A 37 12.63 7.09 2.20
N GLU A 38 13.52 6.12 1.95
CA GLU A 38 14.63 5.75 2.84
C GLU A 38 14.18 5.40 4.28
N ILE A 39 13.03 4.73 4.39
CA ILE A 39 12.41 4.29 5.65
C ILE A 39 12.43 2.76 5.77
N GLU A 40 13.00 2.27 6.87
CA GLU A 40 12.89 0.86 7.23
C GLU A 40 11.46 0.48 7.63
N TYR A 41 10.98 -0.65 7.11
CA TYR A 41 9.69 -1.22 7.48
C TYR A 41 9.79 -2.70 7.84
N ASN A 42 8.83 -3.17 8.63
CA ASN A 42 8.61 -4.60 8.89
C ASN A 42 7.33 -5.05 8.18
N LEU A 43 7.39 -6.16 7.46
CA LEU A 43 6.22 -6.77 6.82
C LEU A 43 5.62 -7.87 7.72
N GLU A 44 4.33 -7.78 8.00
CA GLU A 44 3.53 -8.81 8.68
C GLU A 44 2.46 -9.36 7.73
N LEU A 45 2.30 -10.68 7.68
CA LEU A 45 1.26 -11.31 6.87
C LEU A 45 0.00 -11.54 7.70
N SER A 46 -1.15 -11.25 7.12
CA SER A 46 -2.47 -11.46 7.74
C SER A 46 -3.53 -11.75 6.69
N ASN A 47 -4.59 -12.45 7.05
CA ASN A 47 -5.72 -12.71 6.16
C ASN A 47 -6.65 -11.49 6.07
N ILE A 48 -6.22 -10.47 5.34
CA ILE A 48 -6.92 -9.20 5.12
C ILE A 48 -6.91 -8.81 3.64
N HIS A 49 -7.90 -8.02 3.20
CA HIS A 49 -8.02 -7.53 1.82
C HIS A 49 -7.67 -6.03 1.72
N GLU A 50 -6.68 -5.62 2.52
CA GLU A 50 -6.23 -4.24 2.64
C GLU A 50 -4.72 -4.25 2.95
N TYR A 51 -4.05 -3.14 2.68
CA TYR A 51 -2.73 -2.84 3.18
C TYR A 51 -2.86 -1.93 4.40
N VAL A 52 -2.26 -2.33 5.52
CA VAL A 52 -2.28 -1.54 6.76
C VAL A 52 -0.87 -1.08 7.08
N VAL A 53 -0.60 0.21 6.88
CA VAL A 53 0.65 0.85 7.26
C VAL A 53 0.48 1.47 8.65
N SER A 54 1.19 0.96 9.65
CA SER A 54 1.06 1.37 11.05
C SER A 54 2.35 1.98 11.58
N PHE A 55 2.21 3.03 12.37
CA PHE A 55 3.30 3.64 13.14
C PHE A 55 2.75 4.13 14.48
N ARG A 56 3.25 3.56 15.58
CA ARG A 56 2.72 3.78 16.93
C ARG A 56 1.21 3.49 16.99
N SER A 57 0.40 4.48 17.40
CA SER A 57 -1.06 4.38 17.46
C SER A 57 -1.76 4.78 16.17
N LYS A 58 -1.03 5.27 15.15
CA LYS A 58 -1.61 5.75 13.90
C LYS A 58 -1.52 4.67 12.82
N LYS A 59 -2.51 4.65 11.93
CA LYS A 59 -2.51 3.74 10.78
C LYS A 59 -3.10 4.38 9.51
N ILE A 60 -2.61 3.92 8.37
CA ILE A 60 -3.16 4.16 7.05
C ILE A 60 -3.66 2.81 6.54
N ILE A 61 -4.94 2.77 6.15
CA ILE A 61 -5.53 1.63 5.48
C ILE A 61 -5.66 1.99 4.01
N ILE A 62 -5.07 1.16 3.15
CA ILE A 62 -5.14 1.30 1.70
C ILE A 62 -5.87 0.06 1.19
N LYS A 63 -6.89 0.25 0.35
CA LYS A 63 -7.63 -0.87 -0.23
C LYS A 63 -6.73 -1.68 -1.17
N ASP A 64 -6.70 -3.00 -1.00
CA ASP A 64 -6.14 -3.93 -1.99
C ASP A 64 -7.28 -4.32 -2.91
N SER A 65 -7.48 -3.56 -4.00
CA SER A 65 -8.59 -3.80 -4.93
C SER A 65 -8.17 -4.67 -6.11
N PHE A 66 -6.90 -4.59 -6.50
CA PHE A 66 -6.40 -5.29 -7.68
C PHE A 66 -5.99 -6.72 -7.34
N PHE A 67 -4.99 -6.90 -6.47
CA PHE A 67 -4.46 -8.24 -6.21
C PHE A 67 -5.51 -9.09 -5.50
N SER A 68 -6.26 -8.53 -4.55
CA SER A 68 -7.31 -9.29 -3.85
C SER A 68 -8.44 -9.80 -4.75
N ALA A 69 -8.62 -9.24 -5.95
CA ALA A 69 -9.68 -9.62 -6.88
C ALA A 69 -9.28 -10.76 -7.83
N LEU A 70 -7.99 -11.09 -7.89
CA LEU A 70 -7.45 -12.12 -8.77
C LEU A 70 -7.45 -13.48 -8.09
N ASP A 71 -7.56 -14.56 -8.84
CA ASP A 71 -7.28 -15.88 -8.28
C ASP A 71 -5.75 -16.10 -8.16
N ALA A 72 -5.30 -16.82 -7.14
CA ALA A 72 -3.86 -17.09 -6.92
C ALA A 72 -3.18 -17.85 -8.08
N ASN A 73 -3.97 -18.53 -8.93
CA ASN A 73 -3.48 -19.22 -10.12
C ASN A 73 -3.59 -18.37 -11.40
N GLU A 74 -4.22 -17.20 -11.33
CA GLU A 74 -4.33 -16.30 -12.47
C GLU A 74 -3.06 -15.51 -12.67
N LYS A 75 -2.62 -15.47 -13.93
CA LYS A 75 -1.56 -14.56 -14.34
C LYS A 75 -2.22 -13.23 -14.64
N TYR A 76 -1.96 -12.23 -13.81
CA TYR A 76 -2.50 -10.88 -13.97
C TYR A 76 -2.28 -10.34 -15.40
N PHE A 77 -1.16 -10.67 -16.05
CA PHE A 77 -0.80 -10.26 -17.42
C PHE A 77 -1.55 -10.98 -18.56
N ASN A 78 -2.43 -11.95 -18.27
CA ASN A 78 -3.13 -12.71 -19.31
C ASN A 78 -4.42 -12.03 -19.82
N SER A 79 -4.91 -10.99 -19.15
CA SER A 79 -6.16 -10.31 -19.53
C SER A 79 -5.95 -8.81 -19.66
N SER A 80 -6.45 -8.24 -20.75
CA SER A 80 -6.51 -6.78 -20.93
C SER A 80 -7.46 -6.11 -19.93
N GLU A 81 -8.39 -6.86 -19.32
CA GLU A 81 -9.30 -6.35 -18.29
C GLU A 81 -8.56 -5.96 -17.00
N ASN A 82 -7.33 -6.45 -16.81
CA ASN A 82 -6.49 -6.12 -15.67
C ASN A 82 -5.66 -4.83 -15.87
N ILE A 83 -5.74 -4.22 -17.05
CA ILE A 83 -5.18 -2.88 -17.31
C ILE A 83 -6.25 -1.84 -16.95
N PRO A 84 -5.89 -0.68 -16.37
CA PRO A 84 -6.86 0.38 -16.06
C PRO A 84 -7.69 0.79 -17.29
N GLN A 85 -8.99 0.49 -17.29
CA GLN A 85 -9.88 0.81 -18.40
C GLN A 85 -10.38 2.26 -18.36
N GLU A 86 -10.55 2.79 -17.14
CA GLU A 86 -10.98 4.16 -16.90
C GLU A 86 -10.12 4.77 -15.78
N VAL A 87 -9.71 6.02 -15.96
CA VAL A 87 -8.91 6.75 -14.96
C VAL A 87 -9.77 7.84 -14.33
N LYS A 88 -10.20 7.59 -13.09
CA LYS A 88 -10.82 8.62 -12.24
C LYS A 88 -9.74 9.49 -11.61
N ARG A 89 -10.14 10.59 -10.99
CA ARG A 89 -9.23 11.49 -10.26
C ARG A 89 -9.81 11.85 -8.91
N ILE A 90 -8.94 11.86 -7.90
CA ILE A 90 -9.28 12.30 -6.54
C ILE A 90 -8.41 13.50 -6.16
N SER A 91 -8.97 14.42 -5.38
CA SER A 91 -8.22 15.46 -4.69
C SER A 91 -8.44 15.31 -3.19
N ILE A 92 -7.35 15.31 -2.41
CA ILE A 92 -7.38 15.22 -0.95
C ILE A 92 -6.71 16.47 -0.40
N GLU A 93 -7.54 17.45 -0.02
CA GLU A 93 -7.09 18.77 0.41
C GLU A 93 -6.13 18.70 1.61
N GLU A 94 -6.40 17.80 2.56
CA GLU A 94 -5.58 17.67 3.77
C GLU A 94 -4.11 17.35 3.48
N PHE A 95 -3.83 16.63 2.38
CA PHE A 95 -2.48 16.28 1.95
C PHE A 95 -1.98 17.15 0.79
N ASN A 96 -2.71 18.20 0.41
CA ASN A 96 -2.47 18.99 -0.80
C ASN A 96 -2.35 18.12 -2.06
N ILE A 97 -3.06 16.98 -2.10
CA ILE A 97 -3.11 16.10 -3.27
C ILE A 97 -4.19 16.63 -4.20
N ILE A 98 -3.81 16.99 -5.43
CA ILE A 98 -4.72 17.54 -6.43
C ILE A 98 -4.72 16.63 -7.65
N ASN A 99 -5.91 16.19 -8.08
CA ASN A 99 -6.10 15.42 -9.31
C ASN A 99 -5.25 14.15 -9.41
N LEU A 100 -5.05 13.43 -8.30
CA LEU A 100 -4.36 12.14 -8.29
C LEU A 100 -5.13 11.13 -9.15
N PRO A 101 -4.52 10.53 -10.18
CA PRO A 101 -5.15 9.49 -10.97
C PRO A 101 -5.40 8.24 -10.13
N VAL A 102 -6.61 7.71 -10.23
CA VAL A 102 -7.03 6.44 -9.61
C VAL A 102 -7.03 5.39 -10.72
N LEU A 103 -5.97 4.58 -10.78
CA LEU A 103 -5.85 3.49 -11.74
C LEU A 103 -6.59 2.23 -11.29
N PHE A 104 -6.54 1.95 -9.99
CA PHE A 104 -7.20 0.82 -9.35
C PHE A 104 -7.87 1.28 -8.04
N GLY A 105 -8.95 0.60 -7.66
CA GLY A 105 -9.76 0.93 -6.48
C GLY A 105 -10.80 2.01 -6.75
N ASP A 106 -11.09 2.83 -5.74
CA ASP A 106 -12.11 3.88 -5.80
C ASP A 106 -11.59 5.22 -5.24
N ASP A 107 -12.38 6.28 -5.41
CA ASP A 107 -12.06 7.64 -4.96
C ASP A 107 -12.45 7.90 -3.49
N GLY A 108 -12.63 6.83 -2.69
CA GLY A 108 -12.91 6.92 -1.27
C GLY A 108 -11.74 7.49 -0.47
N TYR A 109 -12.05 8.47 0.38
CA TYR A 109 -11.14 9.00 1.40
C TYR A 109 -11.90 9.21 2.70
N SER A 110 -11.36 8.74 3.82
CA SER A 110 -11.89 9.09 5.13
C SER A 110 -10.79 9.20 6.19
N LYS A 111 -11.07 10.05 7.20
CA LYS A 111 -10.21 10.29 8.33
C LYS A 111 -10.97 10.07 9.63
N SER A 112 -10.28 9.48 10.59
CA SER A 112 -10.63 9.48 12.02
C SER A 112 -9.40 9.85 12.83
N GLU A 113 -9.53 9.99 14.15
CA GLU A 113 -8.46 10.47 15.04
C GLU A 113 -7.12 9.74 14.80
N ASP A 114 -7.16 8.43 14.63
CA ASP A 114 -5.97 7.57 14.57
C ASP A 114 -5.77 6.87 13.23
N LYS A 115 -6.64 7.13 12.25
CA LYS A 115 -6.70 6.33 11.03
C LYS A 115 -7.08 7.15 9.81
N TYR A 116 -6.32 6.94 8.75
CA TYR A 116 -6.67 7.30 7.38
C TYR A 116 -7.13 6.05 6.62
N VAL A 117 -8.13 6.19 5.77
CA VAL A 117 -8.58 5.13 4.85
C VAL A 117 -8.57 5.68 3.44
N LEU A 118 -7.83 5.03 2.56
CA LEU A 118 -7.69 5.33 1.14
C LEU A 118 -8.34 4.20 0.33
N GLY A 119 -9.34 4.54 -0.48
CA GLY A 119 -9.97 3.64 -1.44
C GLY A 119 -9.13 3.42 -2.70
N VAL A 120 -8.24 4.36 -3.00
CA VAL A 120 -7.28 4.26 -4.12
C VAL A 120 -6.29 3.15 -3.80
N ASP A 121 -6.18 2.16 -4.69
CA ASP A 121 -5.19 1.11 -4.58
C ASP A 121 -3.84 1.61 -5.14
N ILE A 122 -3.15 2.39 -4.30
CA ILE A 122 -1.87 3.02 -4.64
C ILE A 122 -0.78 1.95 -4.83
N ILE A 123 -0.89 0.79 -4.16
CA ILE A 123 0.10 -0.29 -4.28
C ILE A 123 0.01 -0.94 -5.66
N ALA A 124 -1.20 -1.28 -6.12
CA ALA A 124 -1.40 -1.80 -7.47
C ALA A 124 -1.08 -0.75 -8.55
N SER A 125 -1.42 0.53 -8.30
CA SER A 125 -1.10 1.62 -9.20
C SER A 125 0.41 1.80 -9.38
N ALA A 126 1.17 1.72 -8.27
CA ALA A 126 2.63 1.75 -8.31
C ALA A 126 3.20 0.50 -8.98
N PHE A 127 2.67 -0.69 -8.67
CA PHE A 127 3.09 -1.93 -9.33
C PHE A 127 2.99 -1.82 -10.85
N TYR A 128 1.81 -1.44 -11.37
CA TYR A 128 1.55 -1.30 -12.80
C TYR A 128 2.55 -0.36 -13.49
N MET A 129 2.86 0.77 -12.86
CA MET A 129 3.81 1.76 -13.38
C MET A 129 5.27 1.25 -13.32
N LEU A 130 5.66 0.62 -12.21
CA LEU A 130 7.02 0.13 -11.99
C LEU A 130 7.35 -1.12 -12.80
N SER A 131 6.37 -2.01 -13.00
CA SER A 131 6.52 -3.22 -13.81
C SER A 131 6.46 -2.92 -15.31
N ARG A 132 6.17 -1.67 -15.69
CA ARG A 132 5.99 -1.22 -17.07
C ARG A 132 4.98 -2.12 -17.79
N TRP A 133 3.82 -2.29 -17.18
CA TRP A 133 2.74 -3.10 -17.74
C TRP A 133 1.97 -2.35 -18.84
N GLU A 134 2.73 -1.74 -19.75
CA GLU A 134 2.29 -0.93 -20.90
C GLU A 134 2.42 -1.71 -22.22
#